data_AF-A0A7Y5ICI9-F1
#
_entry.id   AF-A0A7Y5ICI9-F1
#
_cell.length_a   1.000
_cell.length_b   1.000
_cell.length_c   1.000
_cell.angle_alpha   90.00
_cell.angle_beta   90.00
_cell.angle_gamma   90.00
#
_symmetry.space_group_name_H-M   'P 1'
#
loop_
_entity.id
_entity.type
_entity.pdbx_description
1 polymer ?
#
loop_
_entity_poly.entity_id
_entity_poly.type
_entity_poly.pdbx_seq_one_letter_code
_entity_poly.pdbx_strand_id
1 'polypeptide(L)'
;MKDKLLALLKSLGLIPDDKLESVSKELDKLELDKPAPAPIDPSKITDPALKQIVEALNSQVTVLGQQNKTLLDTLTAERTEREKAVKLQQDQAKKDKDQKVADLVAKALKEGKIVKAKEEWLKKYAEADVTAAEEWVKDAPVDKNFKPEPNKGGKTEGGEGEGGEKVKGPLGSVNQGILKNVLAQSSNN
;
A
#
# COMPACT_ATOMS: atom_id res chain seq x y z
N MET A 1 -5.52 26.06 -13.36
CA MET A 1 -4.50 25.15 -12.80
C MET A 1 -4.89 24.74 -11.39
N LYS A 2 -5.41 25.68 -10.61
CA LYS A 2 -5.97 25.46 -9.27
C LYS A 2 -6.91 24.26 -9.17
N ASP A 3 -7.95 24.18 -10.00
CA ASP A 3 -8.97 23.10 -9.91
C ASP A 3 -8.38 21.72 -10.20
N LYS A 4 -7.43 21.64 -11.13
CA LYS A 4 -6.71 20.38 -11.43
C LYS A 4 -5.83 19.97 -10.26
N LEU A 5 -5.17 20.92 -9.60
CA LEU A 5 -4.34 20.66 -8.43
C LEU A 5 -5.19 20.26 -7.21
N LEU A 6 -6.34 20.91 -6.99
CA LEU A 6 -7.30 20.53 -5.96
C LEU A 6 -7.87 19.13 -6.18
N ALA A 7 -8.28 18.83 -7.41
CA ALA A 7 -8.76 17.50 -7.79
C ALA A 7 -7.68 16.44 -7.59
N LEU A 8 -6.43 16.75 -7.96
CA LEU A 8 -5.28 15.87 -7.75
C LEU A 8 -5.00 15.66 -6.25
N LEU A 9 -4.91 16.72 -5.47
CA LEU A 9 -4.65 16.63 -4.02
C LEU A 9 -5.75 15.85 -3.29
N LYS A 10 -7.01 15.97 -3.74
CA LYS A 10 -8.15 15.18 -3.25
C LYS A 10 -8.05 13.71 -3.68
N SER A 11 -7.79 13.43 -4.95
CA SER A 11 -7.64 12.05 -5.45
C SER A 11 -6.43 11.35 -4.82
N LEU A 12 -5.40 12.12 -4.45
CA LEU A 12 -4.20 11.66 -3.78
C LEU A 12 -4.36 11.50 -2.26
N GLY A 13 -5.54 11.79 -1.68
CA GLY A 13 -5.80 11.69 -0.24
C GLY A 13 -4.91 12.59 0.62
N LEU A 14 -4.31 13.62 0.04
CA LEU A 14 -3.38 14.54 0.72
C LEU A 14 -4.11 15.64 1.49
N ILE A 15 -5.40 15.81 1.23
CA ILE A 15 -6.26 16.74 1.93
C ILE A 15 -7.49 15.95 2.39
N PRO A 16 -7.75 15.85 3.70
CA PRO A 16 -9.01 15.31 4.17
C PRO A 16 -10.17 16.27 3.81
N ASP A 17 -11.38 15.73 3.64
CA ASP A 17 -12.51 16.46 3.05
C ASP A 17 -12.87 17.75 3.83
N ASP A 18 -12.65 17.76 5.15
CA ASP A 18 -12.88 18.90 6.05
C ASP A 18 -11.86 20.04 5.85
N LYS A 19 -10.71 19.77 5.22
CA LYS A 19 -9.64 20.74 4.94
C LYS A 19 -9.67 21.27 3.51
N LEU A 20 -10.54 20.75 2.65
CA LEU A 20 -10.59 21.06 1.22
C LEU A 20 -10.77 22.56 0.95
N GLU A 21 -11.64 23.21 1.71
CA GLU A 21 -11.97 24.63 1.53
C GLU A 21 -10.85 25.55 2.02
N SER A 22 -10.12 25.13 3.07
CA SER A 22 -8.92 25.83 3.55
C SER A 22 -7.80 25.76 2.52
N VAL A 23 -7.56 24.59 1.95
CA VAL A 23 -6.53 24.41 0.91
C VAL A 23 -6.91 25.14 -0.38
N SER A 24 -8.19 25.18 -0.75
CA SER A 24 -8.67 25.98 -1.87
C SER A 24 -8.36 27.47 -1.69
N LYS A 25 -8.57 28.02 -0.49
CA LYS A 25 -8.26 29.41 -0.16
C LYS A 25 -6.76 29.71 -0.12
N GLU A 26 -5.92 28.75 0.25
CA GLU A 26 -4.46 28.91 0.15
C GLU A 26 -3.99 28.85 -1.30
N LEU A 27 -4.58 27.97 -2.12
CA LEU A 27 -4.30 27.90 -3.55
C LEU A 27 -4.72 29.18 -4.29
N ASP A 28 -5.77 29.87 -3.83
CA ASP A 28 -6.14 31.21 -4.35
C ASP A 28 -5.04 32.26 -4.14
N LYS A 29 -4.26 32.14 -3.06
CA LYS A 29 -3.16 33.08 -2.77
C LYS A 29 -1.91 32.81 -3.60
N LEU A 30 -1.81 31.63 -4.23
CA LEU A 30 -0.61 31.18 -4.94
C LEU A 30 -0.57 31.61 -6.41
N GLU A 31 -1.58 32.37 -6.89
CA GLU A 31 -1.66 32.88 -8.27
C GLU A 31 -1.28 31.80 -9.33
N LEU A 32 -1.74 30.57 -9.14
CA LEU A 32 -1.30 29.39 -9.93
C LEU A 32 -1.67 29.44 -11.43
N ASP A 33 -2.55 30.37 -11.79
CA ASP A 33 -2.99 30.61 -13.15
C ASP A 33 -2.31 31.82 -13.81
N LYS A 34 -1.37 32.47 -13.09
CA LYS A 34 -0.46 33.42 -13.75
C LYS A 34 0.40 32.62 -14.73
N PRO A 35 0.49 33.02 -16.00
CA PRO A 35 1.48 32.44 -16.89
C PRO A 35 2.83 32.56 -16.21
N ALA A 36 3.61 31.48 -16.21
CA ALA A 36 5.00 31.52 -15.76
C ALA A 36 5.64 32.76 -16.38
N PRO A 37 6.36 33.60 -15.60
CA PRO A 37 6.96 34.80 -16.14
C PRO A 37 7.72 34.40 -17.40
N ALA A 38 7.37 35.04 -18.52
CA ALA A 38 7.97 34.72 -19.80
C ALA A 38 9.50 34.75 -19.63
N PRO A 39 10.24 33.77 -20.17
CA PRO A 39 11.69 33.78 -20.10
C PRO A 39 12.18 35.17 -20.53
N ILE A 40 13.01 35.79 -19.69
CA ILE A 40 13.60 37.08 -20.03
C ILE A 40 14.46 36.85 -21.26
N ASP A 41 14.13 37.53 -22.36
CA ASP A 41 14.87 37.46 -23.61
C ASP A 41 16.28 38.05 -23.40
N PRO A 42 17.34 37.21 -23.40
CA PRO A 42 18.70 37.68 -23.15
C PRO A 42 19.18 38.66 -24.21
N SER A 43 18.54 38.68 -25.39
CA SER A 43 18.85 39.58 -26.51
C SER A 43 18.52 41.04 -26.20
N LYS A 44 17.68 41.29 -25.18
CA LYS A 44 17.29 42.64 -24.74
C LYS A 44 18.18 43.18 -23.63
N ILE A 45 19.16 42.41 -23.17
CA ILE A 45 20.10 42.80 -22.12
C ILE A 45 21.41 43.27 -22.77
N THR A 46 21.72 44.55 -22.60
CA THR A 46 22.93 45.18 -23.16
C THR A 46 24.18 44.97 -22.31
N ASP A 47 24.01 44.68 -21.01
CA ASP A 47 25.11 44.35 -20.10
C ASP A 47 25.50 42.86 -20.24
N PRO A 48 26.75 42.54 -20.65
CA PRO A 48 27.20 41.18 -20.88
C PRO A 48 27.17 40.28 -19.63
N ALA A 49 27.45 40.85 -18.45
CA ALA A 49 27.47 40.10 -17.19
C ALA A 49 26.04 39.76 -16.74
N LEU A 50 25.13 40.73 -16.82
CA LEU A 50 23.70 40.49 -16.56
C LEU A 50 23.10 39.49 -17.55
N LYS A 51 23.51 39.54 -18.82
CA LYS A 51 23.06 38.59 -19.85
C LYS A 51 23.45 37.15 -19.51
N GLN A 52 24.71 36.91 -19.11
CA GLN A 52 25.16 35.58 -18.69
C GLN A 52 24.43 35.05 -17.46
N ILE A 53 24.17 35.91 -16.46
CA ILE A 53 23.41 35.54 -15.26
C ILE A 53 21.98 35.13 -15.63
N VAL A 54 21.30 35.87 -16.49
CA VAL A 54 19.93 35.56 -16.93
C VAL A 54 19.87 34.28 -17.76
N GLU A 55 20.84 34.04 -18.65
CA GLU A 55 20.96 32.78 -19.40
C GLU A 55 21.16 31.59 -18.46
N ALA A 56 22.03 31.71 -17.45
CA ALA A 56 22.27 30.68 -16.45
C ALA A 56 21.02 30.41 -15.60
N LEU A 57 20.30 31.46 -15.18
CA LEU A 57 19.04 31.32 -14.43
C LEU A 57 17.94 30.67 -15.27
N ASN A 58 17.78 31.05 -16.55
CA ASN A 58 16.82 30.42 -17.46
C ASN A 58 17.13 28.92 -17.65
N SER A 59 18.41 28.57 -17.76
CA SER A 59 18.85 27.18 -17.83
C SER A 59 18.50 26.40 -16.55
N GLN A 60 18.82 26.97 -15.37
CA GLN A 60 18.48 26.36 -14.08
C GLN A 60 16.96 26.18 -13.91
N VAL A 61 16.14 27.18 -14.25
CA VAL A 61 14.68 27.07 -14.19
C VAL A 61 14.16 25.95 -15.09
N THR A 62 14.73 25.81 -16.29
CA THR A 62 14.37 24.73 -17.22
C THR A 62 14.73 23.36 -16.64
N VAL A 63 15.92 23.19 -16.08
CA VAL A 63 16.37 21.93 -15.46
C VAL A 63 15.49 21.58 -14.26
N LEU A 64 15.21 22.54 -13.37
CA LEU A 64 14.33 22.34 -12.21
C LEU A 64 12.91 21.96 -12.64
N GLY A 65 12.40 22.58 -13.71
CA GLY A 65 11.10 22.23 -14.28
C GLY A 65 11.03 20.78 -14.78
N GLN A 66 12.09 20.30 -15.45
CA GLN A 66 12.20 18.91 -15.88
C GLN A 66 12.31 17.94 -14.71
N GLN A 67 13.15 18.26 -13.71
CA GLN A 67 13.30 17.44 -12.50
C GLN A 67 11.98 17.32 -11.74
N ASN A 68 11.24 18.41 -11.57
CA ASN A 68 9.93 18.39 -10.92
C ASN A 68 8.93 17.50 -11.67
N LYS A 69 8.94 17.52 -13.00
CA LYS A 69 8.10 16.62 -13.80
C LYS A 69 8.47 15.16 -13.57
N THR A 70 9.76 14.82 -13.63
CA THR A 70 10.24 13.45 -13.38
C THR A 70 9.88 12.96 -11.97
N LEU A 71 10.02 13.82 -10.95
CA LEU A 71 9.63 13.51 -9.58
C LEU A 71 8.12 13.26 -9.46
N LEU A 72 7.29 14.07 -10.12
CA LEU A 72 5.84 13.89 -10.15
C LEU A 72 5.44 12.56 -10.81
N ASP A 73 6.04 12.24 -11.95
CA ASP A 73 5.79 10.99 -12.68
C ASP A 73 6.20 9.77 -11.81
N THR A 74 7.36 9.85 -11.15
CA THR A 74 7.87 8.80 -10.25
C THR A 74 6.96 8.61 -9.04
N LEU A 75 6.52 9.70 -8.40
CA LEU A 75 5.62 9.64 -7.25
C LEU A 75 4.26 9.04 -7.62
N THR A 76 3.76 9.36 -8.81
CA THR A 76 2.49 8.81 -9.32
C THR A 76 2.60 7.30 -9.59
N ALA A 77 3.71 6.86 -10.18
CA ALA A 77 3.98 5.44 -10.40
C ALA A 77 4.11 4.67 -9.07
N GLU A 78 4.87 5.19 -8.11
CA GLU A 78 5.04 4.54 -6.78
C GLU A 78 3.72 4.37 -6.06
N ARG A 79 2.86 5.40 -6.05
CA ARG A 79 1.54 5.30 -5.42
C ARG A 79 0.67 4.23 -6.05
N THR A 80 0.64 4.18 -7.39
CA THR A 80 -0.14 3.18 -8.11
C THR A 80 0.34 1.76 -7.79
N GLU A 81 1.65 1.56 -7.68
CA GLU A 81 2.22 0.26 -7.31
C GLU A 81 1.93 -0.08 -5.84
N ARG A 82 2.07 0.90 -4.94
CA ARG A 82 1.79 0.74 -3.52
C ARG A 82 0.33 0.41 -3.23
N GLU A 83 -0.61 1.06 -3.90
CA GLU A 83 -2.05 0.76 -3.77
C GLU A 83 -2.37 -0.68 -4.17
N LYS A 84 -1.77 -1.15 -5.28
CA LYS A 84 -1.91 -2.56 -5.71
C LYS A 84 -1.32 -3.52 -4.68
N ALA A 85 -0.14 -3.22 -4.14
CA ALA A 85 0.52 -4.04 -3.14
C ALA A 85 -0.29 -4.13 -1.83
N VAL A 86 -0.81 -2.98 -1.34
CA VAL A 86 -1.65 -2.93 -0.14
C VAL A 86 -2.93 -3.73 -0.34
N LYS A 87 -3.60 -3.59 -1.50
CA LYS A 87 -4.82 -4.34 -1.80
C LYS A 87 -4.56 -5.84 -1.84
N LEU A 88 -3.48 -6.28 -2.51
CA LEU A 88 -3.08 -7.69 -2.55
C LEU A 88 -2.81 -8.23 -1.13
N GLN A 89 -2.13 -7.45 -0.30
CA GLN A 89 -1.84 -7.85 1.08
C GLN A 89 -3.11 -7.94 1.94
N GLN A 90 -4.05 -7.02 1.78
CA GLN A 90 -5.35 -7.07 2.45
C GLN A 90 -6.17 -8.28 2.03
N ASP A 91 -6.23 -8.57 0.72
CA ASP A 91 -6.94 -9.73 0.18
C ASP A 91 -6.33 -11.04 0.70
N GLN A 92 -5.00 -11.13 0.73
CA GLN A 92 -4.31 -12.31 1.28
C GLN A 92 -4.55 -12.45 2.78
N ALA A 93 -4.42 -11.38 3.56
CA ALA A 93 -4.68 -11.42 5.00
C ALA A 93 -6.13 -11.80 5.33
N LYS A 94 -7.09 -11.34 4.51
CA LYS A 94 -8.49 -11.74 4.63
C LYS A 94 -8.67 -13.23 4.34
N LYS A 95 -8.08 -13.73 3.24
CA LYS A 95 -8.14 -15.15 2.88
C LYS A 95 -7.52 -16.05 3.97
N ASP A 96 -6.38 -15.64 4.53
CA ASP A 96 -5.70 -16.37 5.61
C ASP A 96 -6.54 -16.38 6.89
N LYS A 97 -7.20 -15.26 7.21
CA LYS A 97 -8.12 -15.17 8.34
C LYS A 97 -9.34 -16.06 8.13
N ASP A 98 -9.98 -15.99 6.97
CA ASP A 98 -11.16 -16.79 6.63
C ASP A 98 -10.83 -18.30 6.70
N GLN A 99 -9.64 -18.68 6.24
CA GLN A 99 -9.15 -20.06 6.35
C GLN A 99 -8.95 -20.49 7.81
N LYS A 100 -8.29 -19.67 8.64
CA LYS A 100 -8.13 -19.96 10.08
C LYS A 100 -9.46 -20.11 10.81
N VAL A 101 -10.44 -19.27 10.49
CA VAL A 101 -11.80 -19.37 11.05
C VAL A 101 -12.44 -20.69 10.63
N ALA A 102 -12.38 -21.03 9.34
CA ALA A 102 -12.94 -22.29 8.83
C ALA A 102 -12.28 -23.51 9.49
N ASP A 103 -10.95 -23.51 9.62
CA ASP A 103 -10.18 -24.59 10.24
C ASP A 103 -10.50 -24.72 11.74
N LEU A 104 -10.62 -23.60 12.46
CA LEU A 104 -11.00 -23.59 13.88
C LEU A 104 -12.39 -24.19 14.08
N VAL A 105 -13.37 -23.77 13.27
CA VAL A 105 -14.75 -24.28 13.34
C VAL A 105 -14.81 -25.76 13.02
N ALA A 106 -14.14 -26.19 11.95
CA ALA A 106 -14.08 -27.59 11.55
C ALA A 106 -13.42 -28.46 12.63
N LYS A 107 -12.32 -27.99 13.21
CA LYS A 107 -11.63 -28.66 14.32
C LYS A 107 -12.53 -28.75 15.56
N ALA A 108 -13.18 -27.66 15.96
CA ALA A 108 -14.05 -27.62 17.13
C ALA A 108 -15.27 -28.54 16.99
N LEU A 109 -15.85 -28.67 15.79
CA LEU A 109 -16.90 -29.66 15.49
C LEU A 109 -16.37 -31.08 15.56
N LYS A 110 -15.22 -31.35 14.95
CA LYS A 110 -14.59 -32.68 14.93
C LYS A 110 -14.16 -33.16 16.32
N GLU A 111 -13.76 -32.24 17.20
CA GLU A 111 -13.38 -32.54 18.58
C GLU A 111 -14.58 -32.54 19.54
N GLY A 112 -15.79 -32.27 19.05
CA GLY A 112 -17.00 -32.21 19.86
C GLY A 112 -17.02 -31.05 20.86
N LYS A 113 -16.12 -30.07 20.71
CA LYS A 113 -16.06 -28.84 21.52
C LYS A 113 -17.25 -27.92 21.24
N ILE A 114 -17.81 -28.02 20.04
CA ILE A 114 -19.07 -27.39 19.66
C ILE A 114 -20.00 -28.39 18.97
N VAL A 115 -21.28 -28.07 19.00
CA VAL A 115 -22.32 -28.75 18.21
C VAL A 115 -22.64 -27.93 16.96
N LYS A 116 -23.22 -28.57 15.94
CA LYS A 116 -23.57 -27.93 14.66
C LYS A 116 -24.41 -26.66 14.80
N ALA A 117 -25.30 -26.60 15.79
CA ALA A 117 -26.11 -25.40 16.08
C ALA A 117 -25.29 -24.18 16.54
N LYS A 118 -24.06 -24.37 17.03
CA LYS A 118 -23.14 -23.30 17.46
C LYS A 118 -22.09 -22.94 16.41
N GLU A 119 -22.11 -23.59 15.25
CA GLU A 119 -21.15 -23.37 14.16
C GLU A 119 -21.13 -21.90 13.71
N GLU A 120 -22.30 -21.32 13.44
CA GLU A 120 -22.41 -19.94 12.97
C GLU A 120 -22.01 -18.92 14.05
N TRP A 121 -22.28 -19.23 15.32
CA TRP A 121 -21.84 -18.39 16.43
C TRP A 121 -20.32 -18.38 16.55
N LEU A 122 -19.66 -19.55 16.52
CA LEU A 122 -18.20 -19.63 16.62
C LEU A 122 -17.54 -18.97 15.41
N LYS A 123 -18.13 -19.12 14.22
CA LYS A 123 -17.67 -18.42 13.02
C LYS A 123 -17.68 -16.91 13.20
N LYS A 124 -18.79 -16.31 13.63
CA LYS A 124 -18.90 -14.85 13.88
C LYS A 124 -17.97 -14.39 14.99
N TYR A 125 -17.77 -15.20 16.03
CA TYR A 125 -16.85 -14.88 17.12
C TYR A 125 -15.39 -14.87 16.64
N ALA A 126 -14.97 -15.89 15.90
CA ALA A 126 -13.62 -15.98 15.34
C ALA A 126 -13.36 -14.95 14.21
N GLU A 127 -14.40 -14.55 13.47
CA GLU A 127 -14.33 -13.42 12.54
C GLU A 127 -14.06 -12.08 13.25
N ALA A 128 -14.47 -11.91 14.51
CA ALA A 128 -14.13 -10.73 15.30
C ALA A 128 -12.69 -10.83 15.84
N ASP A 129 -12.35 -11.96 16.46
CA ASP A 129 -11.03 -12.22 17.04
C ASP A 129 -10.72 -13.73 17.03
N VAL A 130 -9.79 -14.13 16.16
CA VAL A 130 -9.40 -15.55 16.00
C VAL A 130 -8.68 -16.05 17.25
N THR A 131 -7.86 -15.23 17.90
CA THR A 131 -7.07 -15.64 19.06
C THR A 131 -7.97 -15.89 20.27
N ALA A 132 -8.90 -14.98 20.53
CA ALA A 132 -9.89 -15.18 21.59
C ALA A 132 -10.79 -16.41 21.33
N ALA A 133 -11.17 -16.64 20.07
CA ALA A 133 -11.94 -17.82 19.69
C ALA A 133 -11.13 -19.13 19.87
N GLU A 134 -9.85 -19.14 19.51
CA GLU A 134 -8.96 -20.28 19.73
C GLU A 134 -8.81 -20.62 21.21
N GLU A 135 -8.64 -19.62 22.06
CA GLU A 135 -8.57 -19.80 23.51
C GLU A 135 -9.88 -20.34 24.07
N TRP A 136 -11.02 -19.78 23.64
CA TRP A 136 -12.34 -20.27 24.04
C TRP A 136 -12.56 -21.74 23.66
N VAL A 137 -12.19 -22.15 22.44
CA VAL A 137 -12.32 -23.55 21.98
C VAL A 137 -11.42 -24.50 22.78
N LYS A 138 -10.21 -24.06 23.18
CA LYS A 138 -9.31 -24.87 24.01
C LYS A 138 -9.97 -25.22 25.35
N ASP A 139 -10.59 -24.23 25.99
CA ASP A 139 -11.20 -24.39 27.31
C ASP A 139 -12.62 -24.98 27.27
N ALA A 140 -13.29 -24.96 26.10
CA ALA A 140 -14.62 -25.51 25.96
C ALA A 140 -14.66 -27.01 26.32
N PRO A 141 -15.62 -27.47 27.14
CA PRO A 141 -15.80 -28.89 27.39
C PRO A 141 -16.30 -29.60 26.12
N VAL A 142 -15.93 -30.87 25.96
CA VAL A 142 -16.51 -31.74 24.92
C VAL A 142 -17.99 -31.97 25.26
N ASP A 143 -18.86 -31.89 24.26
CA ASP A 143 -20.30 -32.13 24.42
C ASP A 143 -20.57 -33.56 24.92
N LYS A 144 -21.46 -33.69 25.91
CA LYS A 144 -21.76 -34.98 26.55
C LYS A 144 -22.41 -35.99 25.59
N ASN A 145 -23.04 -35.51 24.53
CA ASN A 145 -23.65 -36.32 23.49
C ASN A 145 -22.72 -36.53 22.29
N PHE A 146 -21.49 -36.00 22.33
CA PHE A 146 -20.52 -36.22 21.27
C PHE A 146 -20.13 -37.69 21.23
N LYS A 147 -20.45 -38.33 20.10
CA LYS A 147 -19.94 -39.66 19.76
C LYS A 147 -18.85 -39.44 18.73
N PRO A 148 -17.57 -39.61 19.07
CA PRO A 148 -16.51 -39.52 18.08
C PRO A 148 -16.82 -40.53 16.97
N GLU A 149 -16.73 -40.09 15.71
CA GLU A 149 -16.81 -41.04 14.61
C GLU A 149 -15.71 -42.11 14.82
N PRO A 150 -16.04 -43.41 14.71
CA PRO A 150 -15.05 -44.45 14.85
C PRO A 150 -13.98 -44.22 13.78
N ASN A 151 -12.77 -43.95 14.24
CA ASN A 151 -11.61 -43.65 13.42
C ASN A 151 -11.43 -44.82 12.43
N LYS A 152 -11.86 -44.66 11.18
CA LYS A 152 -11.51 -45.61 10.12
C LYS A 152 -10.00 -45.45 9.93
N GLY A 153 -9.25 -46.38 10.52
CA GLY A 153 -7.80 -46.37 10.53
C GLY A 153 -7.23 -46.14 9.13
N GLY A 154 -6.79 -44.92 8.88
CA GLY A 154 -5.86 -44.58 7.82
C GLY A 154 -4.50 -44.40 8.46
N LYS A 155 -3.68 -45.45 8.39
CA LYS A 155 -2.25 -45.37 8.66
C LYS A 155 -1.62 -44.61 7.49
N THR A 156 -1.17 -43.39 7.74
CA THR A 156 -0.01 -42.76 7.09
C THR A 156 0.72 -42.06 8.23
N GLU A 157 1.73 -42.71 8.82
CA GLU A 157 3.14 -42.62 8.40
C GLU A 157 3.62 -41.19 8.21
N GLY A 158 4.71 -40.90 8.92
CA GLY A 158 5.27 -39.59 9.14
C GLY A 158 5.54 -38.84 7.85
N GLY A 159 5.27 -37.55 7.90
CA GLY A 159 5.81 -36.58 6.97
C GLY A 159 6.40 -35.45 7.79
N GLU A 160 7.70 -35.55 8.07
CA GLU A 160 8.52 -34.36 8.26
C GLU A 160 8.31 -33.47 7.03
N GLY A 161 7.57 -32.38 7.23
CA GLY A 161 7.48 -31.29 6.27
C GLY A 161 8.47 -30.20 6.66
N GLU A 162 9.78 -30.48 6.52
CA GLU A 162 10.73 -29.43 6.19
C GLU A 162 10.31 -28.84 4.84
N GLY A 163 9.50 -27.78 4.92
CA GLY A 163 9.11 -26.94 3.81
C GLY A 163 9.40 -25.50 4.18
N GLY A 164 10.64 -25.24 4.61
CA GLY A 164 11.19 -23.90 4.68
C GLY A 164 11.35 -23.33 3.27
N GLU A 165 10.24 -23.06 2.59
CA GLU A 165 10.27 -22.12 1.49
C GLU A 165 10.52 -20.76 2.12
N LYS A 166 11.79 -20.33 2.07
CA LYS A 166 12.15 -18.93 2.15
C LYS A 166 11.38 -18.20 1.06
N VAL A 167 10.14 -17.83 1.34
CA VAL A 167 9.52 -16.70 0.69
C VAL A 167 10.37 -15.53 1.16
N LYS A 168 11.38 -15.19 0.34
CA LYS A 168 12.00 -13.86 0.36
C LYS A 168 10.82 -12.89 0.42
N GLY A 169 10.60 -12.30 1.60
CA GLY A 169 9.56 -11.28 1.74
C GLY A 169 9.78 -10.23 0.64
N PRO A 170 8.71 -9.62 0.11
CA PRO A 170 8.83 -8.59 -0.93
C PRO A 170 9.61 -7.34 -0.48
N LEU A 171 10.05 -7.28 0.78
CA LEU A 171 10.99 -6.28 1.28
C LEU A 171 12.43 -6.44 0.74
N GLY A 172 12.72 -7.49 -0.04
CA GLY A 172 14.06 -7.80 -0.56
C GLY A 172 14.40 -7.31 -1.97
N SER A 173 13.46 -6.73 -2.73
CA SER A 173 13.76 -6.15 -4.03
C SER A 173 13.15 -4.77 -4.17
N VAL A 174 13.70 -3.81 -3.41
CA VAL A 174 13.75 -2.44 -3.93
C VAL A 174 14.45 -2.55 -5.28
N ASN A 175 13.67 -2.28 -6.32
CA ASN A 175 14.00 -2.46 -7.71
C ASN A 175 15.31 -1.69 -8.02
N GLN A 176 16.46 -2.37 -7.93
CA GLN A 176 17.77 -1.78 -8.20
C GLN A 176 17.87 -1.21 -9.64
N GLY A 177 16.95 -1.58 -10.53
CA GLY A 177 16.82 -0.98 -11.86
C GLY A 177 16.43 0.50 -11.82
N ILE A 178 15.58 0.92 -10.88
CA ILE A 178 15.10 2.31 -10.80
C ILE A 178 16.21 3.21 -10.22
N LEU A 179 16.91 2.74 -9.18
CA LEU A 179 18.07 3.46 -8.62
C LEU A 179 19.25 3.53 -9.60
N LYS A 180 19.48 2.50 -10.44
CA LYS A 180 20.52 2.54 -11.47
C LYS A 180 20.23 3.56 -12.57
N ASN A 181 18.98 3.77 -12.97
CA ASN A 181 18.62 4.80 -13.94
C ASN A 181 18.75 6.22 -13.37
N VAL A 182 18.43 6.42 -12.08
CA VAL A 182 18.64 7.72 -11.41
C VAL A 182 20.14 8.02 -11.26
N LEU A 183 20.96 7.02 -10.89
CA LEU A 183 22.40 7.23 -10.72
C LEU A 183 23.14 7.44 -12.05
N ALA A 184 22.72 6.77 -13.13
CA ALA A 184 23.34 6.91 -14.44
C ALA A 184 23.07 8.27 -15.12
N GLN A 185 21.98 8.96 -14.76
CA GLN A 185 21.68 10.30 -15.26
C GLN A 185 22.41 11.41 -14.49
N SER A 186 22.83 11.16 -13.25
CA SER A 186 23.64 12.09 -12.45
C SER A 186 25.15 12.01 -12.69
N SER A 187 25.65 10.99 -13.38
CA SER A 187 27.09 10.81 -13.63
C SER A 187 27.56 11.28 -15.02
N ASN A 188 26.69 11.93 -15.80
CA ASN A 188 26.98 12.35 -17.18
C ASN A 188 26.93 13.88 -17.41
N ASN A 189 27.04 14.69 -16.35
CA ASN A 189 27.23 16.14 -16.44
C ASN A 189 28.47 16.57 -15.66
#